data_AF-A0A7W2N6A7-F1
#
_entry.id   AF-A0A7W2N6A7-F1
#
_cell.length_a   1.000
_cell.length_b   1.000
_cell.length_c   1.000
_cell.angle_alpha   90.00
_cell.angle_beta   90.00
_cell.angle_gamma   90.00
#
_symmetry.space_group_name_H-M   'P 1'
#
loop_
_entity.id
_entity.type
_entity.pdbx_description
1 polymer ?
#
loop_
_entity_poly.entity_id
_entity_poly.type
_entity_poly.pdbx_seq_one_letter_code
_entity_poly.pdbx_strand_id
1 'polypeptide(L)'
;MKGQILHISESTLIIRAENDQKLEVSISEIKSEITPHVGDTVDFDIIEEKAVNIFILRQTASLDEHLNSAKEMAGNLFSKAKGQLNEENAQKAKNLASQATNKAKESLKNIDYSKATNAIKNIKLPTNTGTAKLHNKFAFLIVVLIFISMVLPLVDIGFGSSQSYFQLVESNSLMVIFLLLSAVSLVLGLPRLITRSVSIIFLIIASMPVYDGINALNDMGMFSSRRRSNLDGLDPFFDIIQIGMPLLVISIVIFTILQMLPFYQVSNKFKPQAEVPLDKSSEQAITE
;
A
#
# COMPACT_ATOMS: atom_id res chain seq x y z
N MET A 1 27.72 1.32 -16.62
CA MET A 1 27.33 1.11 -15.22
C MET A 1 25.95 1.69 -15.03
N LYS A 2 25.07 1.03 -14.27
CA LYS A 2 23.68 1.47 -14.14
C LYS A 2 23.46 2.32 -12.90
N GLY A 3 22.42 3.15 -12.97
CA GLY A 3 21.96 3.96 -11.86
C GLY A 3 20.57 4.55 -12.10
N GLN A 4 20.13 5.37 -11.16
CA GLN A 4 18.83 6.04 -11.22
C GLN A 4 18.99 7.54 -10.98
N ILE A 5 18.28 8.34 -11.77
CA ILE A 5 18.23 9.80 -11.58
C ILE A 5 17.41 10.10 -10.32
N LEU A 6 18.03 10.73 -9.32
CA LEU A 6 17.38 11.11 -8.07
C LEU A 6 16.83 12.53 -8.11
N HIS A 7 17.52 13.44 -8.79
CA HIS A 7 17.19 14.85 -8.81
C HIS A 7 17.70 15.48 -10.10
N ILE A 8 16.96 16.48 -10.61
CA ILE A 8 17.30 17.25 -11.79
C ILE A 8 17.19 18.73 -11.41
N SER A 9 18.26 19.47 -11.65
CA SER A 9 18.32 20.92 -11.57
C SER A 9 18.47 21.51 -12.98
N GLU A 10 18.57 22.83 -13.13
CA GLU A 10 18.59 23.48 -14.45
C GLU A 10 19.78 23.07 -15.33
N SER A 11 20.93 22.72 -14.74
CA SER A 11 22.17 22.40 -15.47
C SER A 11 22.83 21.07 -15.06
N THR A 12 22.36 20.47 -13.96
CA THR A 12 22.94 19.25 -13.38
C THR A 12 21.87 18.24 -13.00
N LEU A 13 22.29 16.98 -12.90
CA LEU A 13 21.50 15.84 -12.48
C LEU A 13 22.28 15.02 -11.46
N ILE A 14 21.57 14.44 -10.49
CA ILE A 14 22.16 13.56 -9.48
C ILE A 14 21.75 12.13 -9.81
N ILE A 15 22.73 11.27 -10.08
CA ILE A 15 22.53 9.84 -10.30
C ILE A 15 22.96 9.07 -9.06
N ARG A 16 22.12 8.14 -8.61
CA ARG A 16 22.53 7.08 -7.69
C ARG A 16 22.96 5.87 -8.50
N ALA A 17 24.23 5.55 -8.44
CA ALA A 17 24.80 4.33 -8.99
C ALA A 17 24.30 3.09 -8.24
N GLU A 18 24.40 1.91 -8.86
CA GLU A 18 24.06 0.63 -8.22
C GLU A 18 24.87 0.33 -6.94
N ASN A 19 26.06 0.92 -6.79
CA ASN A 19 26.89 0.82 -5.59
C ASN A 19 26.51 1.84 -4.49
N ASP A 20 25.31 2.45 -4.59
CA ASP A 20 24.79 3.52 -3.73
C ASP A 20 25.58 4.85 -3.74
N GLN A 21 26.62 4.97 -4.58
CA GLN A 21 27.34 6.23 -4.76
C GLN A 21 26.46 7.26 -5.47
N LYS A 22 26.50 8.51 -5.00
CA LYS A 22 25.82 9.64 -5.64
C LYS A 22 26.83 10.40 -6.50
N LEU A 23 26.47 10.59 -7.77
CA LEU A 23 27.29 11.28 -8.75
C LEU A 23 26.49 12.48 -9.27
N GLU A 24 27.09 13.65 -9.20
CA GLU A 24 26.55 14.85 -9.85
C GLU A 24 27.12 14.95 -11.26
N VAL A 25 26.24 15.13 -12.24
CA VAL A 25 26.60 15.14 -13.66
C VAL A 25 25.95 16.31 -14.36
N SER A 26 26.61 16.87 -15.36
CA SER A 26 26.00 17.90 -16.20
C SER A 26 25.00 17.28 -17.17
N ILE A 27 23.91 18.00 -17.45
CA ILE A 27 22.91 17.57 -18.44
C ILE A 27 23.53 17.42 -19.84
N SER A 28 24.63 18.11 -20.15
CA SER A 28 25.36 17.98 -21.42
C SER A 28 26.01 16.60 -21.64
N GLU A 29 26.18 15.81 -20.58
CA GLU A 29 26.71 14.45 -20.65
C GLU A 29 25.65 13.41 -21.06
N ILE A 30 24.38 13.81 -21.13
CA ILE A 30 23.30 12.95 -21.63
C ILE A 30 23.45 12.83 -23.15
N LYS A 31 23.58 11.59 -23.63
CA LYS A 31 23.68 11.27 -25.06
C LYS A 31 22.36 10.78 -25.65
N SER A 32 21.33 10.60 -24.84
CA SER A 32 19.98 10.23 -25.28
C SER A 32 19.21 11.43 -25.82
N GLU A 33 18.42 11.22 -26.87
CA GLU A 33 17.48 12.21 -27.43
C GLU A 33 16.23 12.45 -26.54
N ILE A 34 16.14 11.73 -25.42
CA ILE A 34 15.00 11.74 -24.50
C ILE A 34 15.31 12.68 -23.34
N THR A 35 14.35 13.53 -22.96
CA THR A 35 14.48 14.41 -21.80
C THR A 35 14.56 13.60 -20.50
N PRO A 36 15.57 13.81 -19.64
CA PRO A 36 15.71 13.09 -18.37
C PRO A 36 14.56 13.40 -17.40
N HIS A 37 14.11 12.40 -16.66
CA HIS A 37 13.15 12.56 -15.56
C HIS A 37 13.66 11.89 -14.28
N VAL A 38 13.23 12.41 -13.12
CA VAL A 38 13.52 11.79 -11.82
C VAL A 38 12.90 10.40 -11.78
N GLY A 39 13.69 9.41 -11.39
CA GLY A 39 13.31 8.01 -11.36
C GLY A 39 13.72 7.22 -12.61
N ASP A 40 14.15 7.87 -13.70
CA ASP A 40 14.63 7.18 -14.89
C ASP A 40 15.88 6.34 -14.56
N THR A 41 15.93 5.13 -15.13
CA THR A 41 17.12 4.28 -15.10
C THR A 41 18.08 4.72 -16.18
N VAL A 42 19.36 4.81 -15.85
CA VAL A 42 20.42 5.25 -16.78
C VAL A 42 21.55 4.23 -16.83
N ASP A 43 22.24 4.18 -17.96
CA ASP A 43 23.55 3.52 -18.13
C ASP A 43 24.59 4.60 -18.44
N PHE A 44 25.76 4.51 -17.83
CA PHE A 44 26.82 5.52 -17.97
C PHE A 44 28.20 4.93 -17.65
N ASP A 45 29.25 5.57 -18.13
CA ASP A 45 30.63 5.18 -17.82
C ASP A 45 31.17 6.01 -16.66
N ILE A 46 32.07 5.44 -15.85
CA ILE A 46 32.83 6.20 -14.86
C ILE A 46 34.25 6.39 -15.37
N ILE A 47 34.66 7.63 -15.52
CA ILE A 47 36.04 8.03 -15.85
C ILE A 47 36.48 9.07 -14.83
N GLU A 48 37.61 8.83 -14.15
CA GLU A 48 38.15 9.75 -13.12
C GLU A 48 37.11 10.17 -12.07
N GLU A 49 36.34 9.19 -11.56
CA GLU A 49 35.27 9.39 -10.57
C GLU A 49 34.08 10.25 -11.04
N LYS A 50 34.01 10.57 -12.34
CA LYS A 50 32.89 11.29 -12.94
C LYS A 50 32.09 10.36 -13.85
N ALA A 51 30.77 10.52 -13.82
CA ALA A 51 29.89 9.83 -14.76
C ALA A 51 29.87 10.58 -16.09
N VAL A 52 30.08 9.86 -17.19
CA VAL A 52 30.11 10.37 -18.57
C VAL A 52 29.31 9.43 -19.49
N ASN A 53 28.95 9.92 -20.69
CA ASN A 53 28.17 9.16 -21.68
C ASN A 53 26.87 8.56 -21.11
N ILE A 54 25.99 9.41 -20.57
CA ILE A 54 24.76 8.93 -19.93
C ILE A 54 23.70 8.60 -20.98
N PHE A 55 23.18 7.38 -20.94
CA PHE A 55 22.06 6.90 -21.74
C PHE A 55 20.86 6.58 -20.86
N ILE A 56 19.69 7.14 -21.19
CA ILE A 56 18.43 6.90 -20.49
C ILE A 56 17.81 5.59 -20.98
N LEU A 57 17.70 4.61 -20.08
CA LEU A 57 17.12 3.30 -20.31
C LEU A 57 15.62 3.29 -19.98
N ARG A 58 14.83 4.07 -20.71
CA ARG A 58 13.36 4.08 -20.54
C ARG A 58 12.75 2.87 -21.26
N GLN A 59 12.26 1.87 -20.52
CA GLN A 59 11.57 0.70 -21.10
C GLN A 59 10.08 0.91 -21.39
N THR A 60 9.53 2.09 -21.11
CA THR A 60 8.13 2.40 -21.39
C THR A 60 8.04 3.84 -21.88
N ALA A 61 7.75 4.03 -23.17
CA ALA A 61 7.16 5.28 -23.64
C ALA A 61 5.96 5.57 -22.72
N SER A 62 5.95 6.72 -22.04
CA SER A 62 4.91 6.99 -21.07
C SER A 62 3.58 7.04 -21.82
N LEU A 63 2.58 6.32 -21.31
CA LEU A 63 1.25 6.26 -21.90
C LEU A 63 0.70 7.67 -22.14
N ASP A 64 1.07 8.62 -21.28
CA ASP A 64 0.71 10.04 -21.32
C ASP A 64 1.20 10.76 -22.57
N GLU A 65 2.39 10.42 -23.09
CA GLU A 65 2.95 11.06 -24.28
C GLU A 65 2.17 10.64 -25.54
N HIS A 66 1.81 9.36 -25.62
CA HIS A 66 0.93 8.84 -26.67
C HIS A 66 -0.52 9.35 -26.53
N LEU A 67 -1.02 9.53 -25.30
CA LEU A 67 -2.37 10.02 -25.06
C LEU A 67 -2.49 11.52 -25.41
N ASN A 68 -1.46 12.30 -25.10
CA ASN A 68 -1.40 13.72 -25.47
C ASN A 68 -1.28 13.90 -26.99
N SER A 69 -0.44 13.10 -27.66
CA SER A 69 -0.34 13.11 -29.12
C SER A 69 -1.66 12.69 -29.79
N ALA A 70 -2.34 11.67 -29.26
CA ALA A 70 -3.66 11.25 -29.74
C ALA A 70 -4.74 12.32 -29.52
N LYS A 71 -4.71 13.01 -28.37
CA LYS A 71 -5.64 14.11 -28.04
C LYS A 71 -5.43 15.31 -28.95
N GLU A 72 -4.19 15.66 -29.26
CA GLU A 72 -3.84 16.76 -30.16
C GLU A 72 -4.23 16.43 -31.61
N MET A 73 -3.97 15.19 -32.06
CA MET A 73 -4.41 14.71 -33.37
C MET A 73 -5.95 14.69 -33.48
N ALA A 74 -6.66 14.26 -32.44
CA ALA A 74 -8.12 14.30 -32.38
C ALA A 74 -8.66 15.74 -32.40
N GLY A 75 -8.02 16.66 -31.69
CA GLY A 75 -8.35 18.09 -31.70
C GLY A 75 -8.17 18.72 -33.08
N ASN A 76 -7.08 18.39 -33.77
CA ASN A 76 -6.79 18.86 -35.13
C ASN A 76 -7.75 18.28 -36.18
N LEU A 77 -8.17 17.02 -36.02
CA LEU A 77 -9.19 16.42 -36.88
C LEU A 77 -10.58 17.05 -36.64
N PHE A 78 -10.91 17.33 -35.38
CA PHE A 78 -12.18 17.95 -35.03
C PHE A 78 -12.27 19.41 -35.51
N SER A 79 -11.20 20.20 -35.37
CA SER A 79 -11.15 21.58 -35.87
C SER A 79 -11.23 21.64 -37.40
N LYS A 80 -10.56 20.71 -38.09
CA LYS A 80 -10.62 20.57 -39.55
C LYS A 80 -11.99 20.12 -40.06
N ALA A 81 -12.69 19.27 -39.30
CA ALA A 81 -14.07 18.85 -39.61
C ALA A 81 -15.10 19.96 -39.33
N LYS A 82 -14.91 20.77 -38.27
CA LYS A 82 -15.82 21.85 -37.89
C LYS A 82 -15.78 23.03 -38.88
N GLY A 83 -14.65 23.28 -39.54
CA GLY A 83 -14.49 24.37 -40.52
C GLY A 83 -15.09 24.11 -41.91
N GLN A 84 -15.48 22.87 -42.23
CA GLN A 84 -15.96 22.48 -43.58
C GLN A 84 -17.18 21.55 -43.52
N LEU A 85 -18.22 21.95 -42.78
CA LEU A 85 -19.49 21.22 -42.70
C LEU A 85 -20.32 21.42 -43.99
N ASN A 86 -19.97 20.65 -45.02
CA ASN A 86 -20.90 20.14 -46.02
C ASN A 86 -21.27 18.70 -45.60
N GLU A 87 -22.52 18.31 -45.76
CA GLU A 87 -23.10 16.99 -45.51
C GLU A 87 -22.26 15.85 -46.14
N GLU A 88 -21.62 16.12 -47.28
CA GLU A 88 -20.70 15.18 -47.95
C GLU A 88 -19.42 14.90 -47.14
N ASN A 89 -18.86 15.92 -46.48
CA ASN A 89 -17.67 15.77 -45.63
C ASN A 89 -18.00 15.09 -44.30
N ALA A 90 -19.20 15.32 -43.76
CA ALA A 90 -19.68 14.62 -42.57
C ALA A 90 -19.83 13.12 -42.83
N GLN A 91 -20.36 12.75 -44.00
CA GLN A 91 -20.49 11.34 -44.41
C GLN A 91 -19.11 10.70 -44.67
N LYS A 92 -18.17 11.43 -45.28
CA LYS A 92 -16.79 10.96 -45.49
C LYS A 92 -16.04 10.79 -44.17
N ALA A 93 -16.22 11.69 -43.21
CA ALA A 93 -15.67 11.56 -41.85
C ALA A 93 -16.25 10.36 -41.11
N LYS A 94 -17.56 10.11 -41.24
CA LYS A 94 -18.23 8.92 -40.66
C LYS A 94 -17.70 7.61 -41.26
N ASN A 95 -17.47 7.58 -42.58
CA ASN A 95 -16.90 6.41 -43.25
C ASN A 95 -15.44 6.16 -42.85
N LEU A 96 -14.62 7.22 -42.74
CA LEU A 96 -13.24 7.11 -42.25
C LEU A 96 -13.17 6.69 -40.79
N ALA A 97 -14.06 7.21 -39.94
CA ALA A 97 -14.16 6.80 -38.54
C ALA A 97 -14.56 5.32 -38.43
N SER A 98 -15.53 4.86 -39.22
CA SER A 98 -15.93 3.45 -39.28
C SER A 98 -14.78 2.55 -39.74
N GLN A 99 -14.03 2.96 -40.77
CA GLN A 99 -12.88 2.21 -41.28
C GLN A 99 -11.71 2.18 -40.27
N ALA A 100 -11.45 3.27 -39.57
CA ALA A 100 -10.45 3.33 -38.49
C ALA A 100 -10.87 2.45 -37.30
N THR A 101 -12.15 2.44 -36.94
CA THR A 101 -12.69 1.60 -35.86
C THR A 101 -12.58 0.11 -36.22
N ASN A 102 -12.87 -0.24 -37.47
CA ASN A 102 -12.72 -1.61 -37.96
C ASN A 102 -11.26 -2.05 -37.99
N LYS A 103 -10.34 -1.21 -38.49
CA LYS A 103 -8.89 -1.49 -38.42
C LYS A 103 -8.38 -1.59 -36.99
N ALA A 104 -8.85 -0.74 -36.07
CA ALA A 104 -8.48 -0.81 -34.66
C ALA A 104 -9.03 -2.10 -34.00
N LYS A 105 -10.25 -2.51 -34.33
CA LYS A 105 -10.85 -3.77 -33.88
C LYS A 105 -10.13 -5.00 -34.42
N GLU A 106 -9.65 -4.92 -35.66
CA GLU A 106 -8.83 -5.95 -36.30
C GLU A 106 -7.42 -6.01 -35.70
N SER A 107 -6.82 -4.84 -35.42
CA SER A 107 -5.55 -4.71 -34.70
C SER A 107 -5.65 -5.23 -33.26
N LEU A 108 -6.76 -4.96 -32.57
CA LEU A 108 -7.06 -5.47 -31.23
C LEU A 108 -7.35 -6.98 -31.22
N LYS A 109 -7.91 -7.54 -32.30
CA LYS A 109 -8.03 -8.99 -32.49
C LYS A 109 -6.66 -9.65 -32.74
N ASN A 110 -5.73 -8.94 -33.37
CA ASN A 110 -4.37 -9.41 -33.63
C ASN A 110 -3.41 -9.19 -32.45
N ILE A 111 -3.77 -8.34 -31.47
CA ILE A 111 -3.16 -8.35 -30.14
C ILE A 111 -3.67 -9.60 -29.45
N ASP A 112 -2.93 -10.67 -29.66
CA ASP A 112 -3.13 -11.99 -29.08
C ASP A 112 -3.08 -11.86 -27.55
N TYR A 113 -4.25 -11.57 -26.95
CA TYR A 113 -4.43 -11.36 -25.52
C TYR A 113 -3.84 -12.56 -24.74
N SER A 114 -3.85 -13.75 -25.34
CA SER A 114 -3.22 -14.95 -24.79
C SER A 114 -1.69 -14.79 -24.63
N LYS A 115 -0.99 -14.22 -25.62
CA LYS A 115 0.47 -13.98 -25.57
C LYS A 115 0.84 -12.86 -24.60
N ALA A 116 0.07 -11.77 -24.57
CA ALA A 116 0.31 -10.68 -23.62
C ALA A 116 0.04 -11.14 -22.17
N THR A 117 -1.04 -11.89 -21.95
CA THR A 117 -1.35 -12.42 -20.61
C THR A 117 -0.35 -13.48 -20.18
N ASN A 118 0.10 -14.36 -21.09
CA ASN A 118 1.16 -15.33 -20.78
C ASN A 118 2.52 -14.67 -20.56
N ALA A 119 2.85 -13.60 -21.28
CA ALA A 119 4.05 -12.81 -21.03
C ALA A 119 4.00 -12.15 -19.64
N ILE A 120 2.87 -11.54 -19.27
CA ILE A 120 2.69 -10.92 -17.94
C ILE A 120 2.69 -11.98 -16.82
N LYS A 121 2.09 -13.16 -17.06
CA LYS A 121 2.07 -14.27 -16.10
C LYS A 121 3.46 -14.92 -15.90
N ASN A 122 4.34 -14.80 -16.90
CA ASN A 122 5.71 -15.29 -16.87
C ASN A 122 6.74 -14.26 -16.38
N ILE A 123 6.36 -12.99 -16.23
CA ILE A 123 7.16 -12.02 -15.48
C ILE A 123 7.08 -12.42 -14.01
N LYS A 124 8.06 -13.20 -13.55
CA LYS A 124 8.35 -13.39 -12.13
C LYS A 124 8.79 -12.05 -11.55
N LEU A 125 7.82 -11.19 -11.22
CA LEU A 125 8.07 -10.08 -10.30
C LEU A 125 8.75 -10.67 -9.07
N PRO A 126 9.87 -10.10 -8.59
CA PRO A 126 10.45 -10.49 -7.32
C PRO A 126 9.41 -10.21 -6.25
N THR A 127 8.59 -11.21 -5.94
CA THR A 127 7.69 -11.18 -4.81
C THR A 127 8.61 -11.20 -3.62
N ASN A 128 8.81 -10.02 -3.02
CA ASN A 128 9.57 -9.85 -1.81
C ASN A 128 8.78 -10.51 -0.67
N THR A 129 8.75 -11.84 -0.68
CA THR A 129 7.94 -12.69 0.20
C THR A 129 8.49 -12.68 1.63
N GLY A 130 9.71 -12.16 1.84
CA GLY A 130 10.32 -12.01 3.15
C GLY A 130 9.61 -10.97 4.02
N THR A 131 9.30 -9.78 3.48
CA THR A 131 8.68 -8.68 4.23
C THR A 131 7.25 -8.99 4.66
N ALA A 132 6.50 -9.72 3.83
CA ALA A 132 5.12 -10.10 4.13
C ALA A 132 5.01 -11.19 5.23
N LYS A 133 5.97 -12.13 5.33
CA LYS A 133 6.02 -13.10 6.44
C LYS A 133 6.38 -12.43 7.77
N LEU A 134 7.27 -11.44 7.72
CA LEU A 134 7.66 -10.64 8.88
C LEU A 134 6.46 -9.84 9.45
N HIS A 135 5.61 -9.31 8.57
CA HIS A 135 4.43 -8.54 8.99
C HIS A 135 3.47 -9.36 9.86
N ASN A 136 3.09 -10.58 9.45
CA ASN A 136 2.19 -11.42 10.24
C ASN A 136 2.80 -11.80 11.61
N LYS A 137 4.11 -12.10 11.65
CA LYS A 137 4.83 -12.42 12.90
C LYS A 137 4.89 -11.21 13.84
N PHE A 138 5.13 -10.03 13.28
CA PHE A 138 5.18 -8.79 14.05
C PHE A 138 3.79 -8.43 14.59
N ALA A 139 2.74 -8.52 13.77
CA ALA A 139 1.37 -8.31 14.21
C ALA A 139 0.96 -9.30 15.32
N PHE A 140 1.36 -10.58 15.21
CA PHE A 140 1.16 -11.55 16.29
C PHE A 140 1.89 -11.14 17.59
N LEU A 141 3.15 -10.70 17.49
CA LEU A 141 3.90 -10.20 18.65
C LEU A 141 3.20 -9.02 19.32
N ILE A 142 2.61 -8.11 18.54
CA ILE A 142 1.81 -7.01 19.10
C ILE A 142 0.55 -7.53 19.80
N VAL A 143 -0.15 -8.53 19.26
CA VAL A 143 -1.30 -9.15 19.96
C VAL A 143 -0.88 -9.77 21.30
N VAL A 144 0.30 -10.41 21.35
CA VAL A 144 0.85 -10.92 22.62
C VAL A 144 1.15 -9.76 23.59
N LEU A 145 1.69 -8.65 23.10
CA LEU A 145 1.96 -7.46 23.90
C LEU A 145 0.66 -6.85 24.47
N ILE A 146 -0.40 -6.81 23.65
CA ILE A 146 -1.74 -6.42 24.07
C ILE A 146 -2.23 -7.34 25.19
N PHE A 147 -2.12 -8.66 25.02
CA PHE A 147 -2.49 -9.62 26.07
C PHE A 147 -1.73 -9.38 27.38
N ILE A 148 -0.40 -9.19 27.31
CA ILE A 148 0.42 -8.87 28.49
C ILE A 148 -0.06 -7.57 29.15
N SER A 149 -0.32 -6.52 28.37
CA SER A 149 -0.81 -5.24 28.89
C SER A 149 -2.17 -5.35 29.59
N MET A 150 -2.99 -6.33 29.21
CA MET A 150 -4.31 -6.57 29.81
C MET A 150 -4.21 -7.26 31.18
N VAL A 151 -3.16 -8.06 31.40
CA VAL A 151 -2.87 -8.68 32.70
C VAL A 151 -2.29 -7.65 33.68
N LEU A 152 -1.54 -6.67 33.15
CA LEU A 152 -0.95 -5.62 33.95
C LEU A 152 -2.03 -4.69 34.54
N PRO A 153 -1.76 -4.11 35.71
CA PRO A 153 -2.66 -3.13 36.27
C PRO A 153 -2.73 -1.87 35.39
N LEU A 154 -3.95 -1.40 35.14
CA LEU A 154 -4.25 -0.28 34.27
C LEU A 154 -4.44 1.02 35.05
N VAL A 155 -5.22 0.96 36.13
CA VAL A 155 -5.65 2.14 36.90
C VAL A 155 -5.60 1.83 38.39
N ASP A 156 -5.11 2.79 39.19
CA ASP A 156 -5.31 2.81 40.64
C ASP A 156 -6.52 3.69 40.99
N ILE A 157 -7.56 3.12 41.60
CA ILE A 157 -8.81 3.81 41.93
C ILE A 157 -8.75 4.43 43.34
N GLY A 158 -7.53 4.68 43.87
CA GLY A 158 -7.35 5.55 45.04
C GLY A 158 -7.56 4.87 46.41
N PHE A 159 -7.63 3.54 46.45
CA PHE A 159 -7.65 2.76 47.70
C PHE A 159 -6.47 1.78 47.82
N GLY A 160 -5.42 1.96 47.02
CA GLY A 160 -4.28 1.04 46.95
C GLY A 160 -4.60 -0.29 46.25
N SER A 161 -5.73 -0.33 45.52
CA SER A 161 -6.16 -1.48 44.73
C SER A 161 -6.11 -1.12 43.24
N SER A 162 -5.07 -1.62 42.58
CA SER A 162 -4.92 -1.51 41.14
C SER A 162 -5.84 -2.49 40.42
N GLN A 163 -6.60 -2.02 39.43
CA GLN A 163 -7.42 -2.90 38.60
C GLN A 163 -6.74 -3.23 37.27
N SER A 164 -6.74 -4.51 36.91
CA SER A 164 -6.32 -4.99 35.58
C SER A 164 -7.46 -4.91 34.57
N TYR A 165 -7.17 -5.06 33.28
CA TYR A 165 -8.18 -5.06 32.22
C TYR A 165 -9.31 -6.06 32.51
N PHE A 166 -8.96 -7.26 32.97
CA PHE A 166 -9.94 -8.32 33.25
C PHE A 166 -10.86 -7.99 34.44
N GLN A 167 -10.53 -7.02 35.27
CA GLN A 167 -11.41 -6.61 36.36
C GLN A 167 -12.38 -5.51 35.93
N LEU A 168 -12.01 -4.76 34.87
CA LEU A 168 -12.79 -3.64 34.35
C LEU A 168 -13.85 -4.07 33.32
N VAL A 169 -13.64 -5.19 32.62
CA VAL A 169 -14.56 -5.66 31.57
C VAL A 169 -15.45 -6.79 32.05
N GLU A 170 -16.77 -6.59 32.00
CA GLU A 170 -17.76 -7.61 32.39
C GLU A 170 -17.71 -8.86 31.48
N SER A 171 -17.28 -8.70 30.22
CA SER A 171 -17.29 -9.74 29.18
C SER A 171 -15.89 -10.28 28.82
N ASN A 172 -15.06 -10.57 29.83
CA ASN A 172 -13.69 -11.08 29.65
C ASN A 172 -13.58 -12.30 28.74
N SER A 173 -14.56 -13.22 28.81
CA SER A 173 -14.55 -14.45 28.02
C SER A 173 -14.61 -14.16 26.52
N LEU A 174 -15.50 -13.27 26.08
CA LEU A 174 -15.63 -12.87 24.67
C LEU A 174 -14.35 -12.20 24.18
N MET A 175 -13.79 -11.33 24.99
CA MET A 175 -12.56 -10.61 24.66
C MET A 175 -11.36 -11.54 24.50
N VAL A 176 -11.18 -12.51 25.40
CA VAL A 176 -10.14 -13.56 25.26
C VAL A 176 -10.38 -14.40 24.01
N ILE A 177 -11.63 -14.76 23.71
CA ILE A 177 -11.97 -15.49 22.49
C ILE A 177 -11.57 -14.70 21.25
N PHE A 178 -11.91 -13.42 21.14
CA PHE A 178 -11.56 -12.60 19.97
C PHE A 178 -10.06 -12.31 19.88
N LEU A 179 -9.37 -12.18 21.01
CA LEU A 179 -7.91 -12.05 21.05
C LEU A 179 -7.24 -13.31 20.52
N LEU A 180 -7.67 -14.50 20.99
CA LEU A 180 -7.17 -15.79 20.51
C LEU A 180 -7.51 -16.00 19.04
N LEU A 181 -8.73 -15.66 18.61
CA LEU A 181 -9.14 -15.79 17.22
C LEU A 181 -8.30 -14.87 16.31
N SER A 182 -7.99 -13.66 16.76
CA SER A 182 -7.07 -12.74 16.08
C SER A 182 -5.67 -13.32 16.00
N ALA A 183 -5.13 -13.82 17.11
CA ALA A 183 -3.81 -14.43 17.17
C ALA A 183 -3.69 -15.65 16.24
N VAL A 184 -4.66 -16.57 16.29
CA VAL A 184 -4.74 -17.75 15.42
C VAL A 184 -4.86 -17.34 13.95
N SER A 185 -5.68 -16.32 13.64
CA SER A 185 -5.83 -15.84 12.26
C SER A 185 -4.52 -15.32 11.66
N LEU A 186 -3.71 -14.63 12.46
CA LEU A 186 -2.41 -14.09 12.07
C LEU A 186 -1.37 -15.21 11.87
N VAL A 187 -1.35 -16.20 12.76
CA VAL A 187 -0.44 -17.36 12.67
C VAL A 187 -0.77 -18.24 11.47
N LEU A 188 -2.05 -18.51 11.23
CA LEU A 188 -2.50 -19.33 10.10
C LEU A 188 -2.46 -18.59 8.77
N GLY A 189 -2.37 -17.26 8.79
CA GLY A 189 -2.42 -16.43 7.59
C GLY A 189 -3.77 -16.56 6.88
N LEU A 190 -4.87 -16.45 7.62
CA LEU A 190 -6.24 -16.50 7.08
C LEU A 190 -6.48 -15.40 6.03
N PRO A 191 -7.51 -15.51 5.16
CA PRO A 191 -7.88 -14.45 4.23
C PRO A 191 -7.99 -13.08 4.90
N ARG A 192 -7.46 -12.05 4.23
CA ARG A 192 -7.34 -10.68 4.79
C ARG A 192 -8.66 -10.09 5.28
N LEU A 193 -9.77 -10.41 4.61
CA LEU A 193 -11.11 -10.00 5.04
C LEU A 193 -11.46 -10.55 6.42
N ILE A 194 -11.24 -11.85 6.65
CA ILE A 194 -11.57 -12.53 7.91
C ILE A 194 -10.70 -11.96 9.04
N THR A 195 -9.38 -11.89 8.83
CA THR A 195 -8.44 -11.36 9.83
C THR A 195 -8.77 -9.91 10.21
N ARG A 196 -9.13 -9.07 9.23
CA ARG A 196 -9.54 -7.67 9.49
C ARG A 196 -10.84 -7.57 10.27
N SER A 197 -11.86 -8.32 9.88
CA SER A 197 -13.16 -8.30 10.58
C SER A 197 -13.00 -8.72 12.04
N VAL A 198 -12.27 -9.81 12.29
CA VAL A 198 -12.00 -10.29 13.66
C VAL A 198 -11.18 -9.26 14.45
N SER A 199 -10.17 -8.65 13.82
CA SER A 199 -9.33 -7.62 14.46
C SER A 199 -10.10 -6.35 14.80
N ILE A 200 -11.05 -5.92 13.94
CA ILE A 200 -11.90 -4.75 14.20
C ILE A 200 -12.81 -5.00 15.40
N ILE A 201 -13.48 -6.16 15.44
CA ILE A 201 -14.34 -6.54 16.58
C ILE A 201 -13.51 -6.56 17.87
N PHE A 202 -12.32 -7.16 17.82
CA PHE A 202 -11.39 -7.16 18.93
C PHE A 202 -10.99 -5.75 19.38
N LEU A 203 -10.65 -4.85 18.44
CA LEU A 203 -10.26 -3.47 18.74
C LEU A 203 -11.38 -2.67 19.41
N ILE A 204 -12.64 -2.86 18.97
CA ILE A 204 -13.80 -2.21 19.60
C ILE A 204 -13.90 -2.64 21.07
N ILE A 205 -13.80 -3.94 21.33
CA ILE A 205 -13.87 -4.47 22.70
C ILE A 205 -12.68 -3.98 23.53
N ALA A 206 -11.47 -4.00 22.97
CA ALA A 206 -10.23 -3.54 23.61
C ALA A 206 -10.26 -2.05 23.98
N SER A 207 -11.09 -1.23 23.31
CA SER A 207 -11.21 0.20 23.57
C SER A 207 -12.08 0.55 24.78
N MET A 208 -12.90 -0.39 25.29
CA MET A 208 -13.83 -0.11 26.40
C MET A 208 -13.09 0.34 27.68
N PRO A 209 -12.04 -0.36 28.18
CA PRO A 209 -11.34 0.10 29.39
C PRO A 209 -10.53 1.37 29.20
N VAL A 210 -10.13 1.67 27.95
CA VAL A 210 -9.49 2.96 27.63
C VAL A 210 -10.52 4.07 27.80
N TYR A 211 -11.76 3.86 27.33
CA TYR A 211 -12.86 4.80 27.52
C TYR A 211 -13.23 4.95 29.00
N ASP A 212 -13.35 3.85 29.75
CA ASP A 212 -13.66 3.90 31.19
C ASP A 212 -12.54 4.57 31.98
N GLY A 213 -11.28 4.30 31.64
CA GLY A 213 -10.12 4.99 32.20
C GLY A 213 -10.16 6.50 31.94
N ILE A 214 -10.48 6.92 30.71
CA ILE A 214 -10.63 8.35 30.36
C ILE A 214 -11.80 8.99 31.12
N ASN A 215 -12.93 8.29 31.29
CA ASN A 215 -14.07 8.82 32.04
C ASN A 215 -13.75 8.96 33.52
N ALA A 216 -13.08 7.97 34.13
CA ALA A 216 -12.62 8.06 35.51
C ALA A 216 -11.68 9.27 35.72
N LEU A 217 -10.81 9.54 34.74
CA LEU A 217 -9.93 10.72 34.74
C LEU A 217 -10.73 12.03 34.58
N ASN A 218 -11.72 12.06 33.70
CA ASN A 218 -12.59 13.24 33.53
C ASN A 218 -13.41 13.54 34.79
N ASP A 219 -13.95 12.51 35.44
CA ASP A 219 -14.68 12.64 36.69
C ASP A 219 -13.78 13.18 37.80
N MET A 220 -12.54 12.66 37.93
CA MET A 220 -11.56 13.17 38.89
C MET A 220 -11.06 14.58 38.57
N GLY A 221 -10.92 14.94 37.28
CA GLY A 221 -10.63 16.30 36.82
C GLY A 221 -11.72 17.31 37.18
N MET A 222 -12.99 16.89 37.17
CA MET A 222 -14.10 17.70 37.66
C MET A 222 -14.06 17.91 39.18
N PHE A 223 -13.50 16.97 39.96
CA PHE A 223 -13.29 17.14 41.40
C PHE A 223 -12.04 17.96 41.73
N SER A 224 -10.96 17.86 40.94
CA SER A 224 -9.72 18.63 41.14
C SER A 224 -9.85 20.10 40.73
N SER A 225 -10.67 20.41 39.72
CA SER A 225 -10.95 21.79 39.29
C SER A 225 -11.66 22.66 40.34
N ARG A 226 -12.19 22.07 41.43
CA ARG A 226 -12.70 22.80 42.61
C ARG A 226 -11.61 23.13 43.65
N ARG A 227 -10.40 22.60 43.53
CA ARG A 227 -9.27 22.85 44.43
C ARG A 227 -7.98 23.19 43.66
N ARG A 228 -7.78 24.50 43.49
CA ARG A 228 -6.51 25.20 43.19
C ARG A 228 -5.94 25.14 41.76
N SER A 229 -5.84 26.35 41.22
CA SER A 229 -4.79 26.84 40.33
C SER A 229 -3.40 26.55 40.89
N ASN A 230 -2.65 25.67 40.24
CA ASN A 230 -1.20 25.78 40.02
C ASN A 230 -0.79 24.67 39.05
N LEU A 231 0.25 24.92 38.29
CA LEU A 231 0.68 24.21 37.08
C LEU A 231 1.07 22.72 37.24
N ASP A 232 0.80 22.06 38.37
CA ASP A 232 1.11 20.65 38.64
C ASP A 232 -0.07 19.71 38.27
N GLY A 233 -0.78 20.01 37.18
CA GLY A 233 -2.04 19.35 36.83
C GLY A 233 -1.90 17.91 36.29
N LEU A 234 -0.67 17.42 36.07
CA LEU A 234 -0.40 16.10 35.50
C LEU A 234 0.13 15.08 36.53
N ASP A 235 0.61 15.52 37.69
CA ASP A 235 1.08 14.60 38.74
C ASP A 235 -0.02 13.65 39.22
N PRO A 236 -1.25 14.12 39.56
CA PRO A 236 -2.32 13.19 39.92
C PRO A 236 -2.77 12.30 38.75
N PHE A 237 -2.48 12.67 37.50
CA PHE A 237 -2.79 11.87 36.32
C PHE A 237 -1.83 10.67 36.17
N PHE A 238 -0.54 10.87 36.43
CA PHE A 238 0.45 9.78 36.42
C PHE A 238 0.36 8.86 37.64
N ASP A 239 -0.17 9.34 38.77
CA ASP A 239 -0.42 8.52 39.96
C ASP A 239 -1.54 7.48 39.75
N ILE A 240 -2.52 7.81 38.90
CA ILE A 240 -3.69 6.96 38.60
C ILE A 240 -3.37 5.96 37.49
N ILE A 241 -2.59 6.40 36.49
CA ILE A 241 -2.28 5.60 35.32
C ILE A 241 -1.09 4.69 35.61
N GLN A 242 -1.38 3.39 35.75
CA GLN A 242 -0.33 2.39 35.92
C GLN A 242 0.23 1.95 34.56
N ILE A 243 1.39 1.27 34.59
CA ILE A 243 2.15 0.90 33.39
C ILE A 243 1.36 0.09 32.34
N GLY A 244 0.30 -0.61 32.76
CA GLY A 244 -0.55 -1.39 31.84
C GLY A 244 -1.31 -0.52 30.84
N MET A 245 -1.84 0.64 31.25
CA MET A 245 -2.66 1.50 30.37
C MET A 245 -1.88 2.13 29.21
N PRO A 246 -0.72 2.80 29.39
CA PRO A 246 0.04 3.33 28.27
C PRO A 246 0.56 2.21 27.37
N LEU A 247 0.95 1.07 27.94
CA LEU A 247 1.35 -0.11 27.16
C LEU A 247 0.19 -0.63 26.30
N LEU A 248 -1.02 -0.70 26.85
CA LEU A 248 -2.23 -1.11 26.14
C LEU A 248 -2.56 -0.15 25.00
N VAL A 249 -2.57 1.16 25.25
CA VAL A 249 -2.87 2.19 24.24
C VAL A 249 -1.86 2.15 23.09
N ILE A 250 -0.55 2.13 23.41
CA ILE A 250 0.51 2.05 22.40
C ILE A 250 0.34 0.77 21.56
N SER A 251 0.07 -0.36 22.20
CA SER A 251 -0.08 -1.64 21.51
C SER A 251 -1.30 -1.67 20.61
N ILE A 252 -2.44 -1.11 21.05
CA ILE A 252 -3.66 -0.96 20.25
C ILE A 252 -3.41 -0.08 19.02
N VAL A 253 -2.71 1.05 19.18
CA VAL A 253 -2.39 1.97 18.07
C VAL A 253 -1.50 1.27 17.05
N ILE A 254 -0.41 0.62 17.50
CA ILE A 254 0.49 -0.11 16.61
C ILE A 254 -0.26 -1.24 15.89
N PHE A 255 -1.09 -1.99 16.61
CA PHE A 255 -1.88 -3.06 16.01
C PHE A 255 -2.84 -2.53 14.93
N THR A 256 -3.50 -1.41 15.19
CA THR A 256 -4.40 -0.76 14.22
C THR A 256 -3.67 -0.36 12.95
N ILE A 257 -2.50 0.29 13.08
CA ILE A 257 -1.67 0.68 11.95
C ILE A 257 -1.26 -0.56 11.14
N LEU A 258 -0.85 -1.64 11.81
CA LEU A 258 -0.47 -2.88 11.15
C LEU A 258 -1.62 -3.48 10.33
N GLN A 259 -2.85 -3.49 10.87
CA GLN A 259 -4.02 -4.03 10.16
C GLN A 259 -4.41 -3.21 8.92
N MET A 260 -4.10 -1.91 8.90
CA MET A 260 -4.37 -1.03 7.77
C MET A 260 -3.38 -1.25 6.61
N LEU A 261 -2.15 -1.66 6.89
CA LEU A 261 -1.11 -1.85 5.88
C LEU A 261 -1.45 -2.98 4.87
N PRO A 262 -0.98 -2.88 3.61
CA PRO A 262 -1.19 -3.88 2.58
C PRO A 262 -0.28 -5.12 2.67
N PHE A 263 0.62 -5.17 3.65
CA PHE A 263 1.71 -6.15 3.72
C PHE A 263 1.32 -7.50 4.35
N TYR A 264 0.03 -7.77 4.53
CA TYR A 264 -0.48 -9.02 5.09
C TYR A 264 -0.31 -10.21 4.13
N GLN A 265 0.30 -11.29 4.62
CA GLN A 265 0.47 -12.51 3.82
C GLN A 265 -0.63 -13.53 4.10
N VAL A 266 -1.42 -13.83 3.07
CA VAL A 266 -2.35 -14.96 3.08
C VAL A 266 -1.56 -16.26 2.86
N SER A 267 -1.83 -17.28 3.68
CA SER A 267 -1.24 -18.60 3.55
C SER A 267 -1.55 -19.21 2.18
N ASN A 268 -0.59 -19.99 1.63
CA ASN A 268 -0.74 -20.64 0.33
C ASN A 268 -1.96 -21.58 0.27
N LYS A 269 -2.44 -22.07 1.42
CA LYS A 269 -3.64 -22.90 1.53
C LYS A 269 -4.94 -22.16 1.19
N PHE A 270 -4.94 -20.83 1.31
CA PHE A 270 -6.11 -19.98 1.08
C PHE A 270 -5.93 -19.06 -0.14
N LYS A 271 -4.85 -19.22 -0.90
CA LYS A 271 -4.73 -18.53 -2.18
C LYS A 271 -5.70 -19.18 -3.16
N PRO A 272 -6.44 -18.39 -3.96
CA PRO A 272 -7.27 -18.96 -5.01
C PRO A 272 -6.37 -19.82 -5.89
N GLN A 273 -6.68 -21.11 -5.99
CA GLN A 273 -6.01 -21.98 -6.96
C GLN A 273 -6.31 -21.38 -8.32
N ALA A 274 -5.26 -20.97 -9.05
CA ALA A 274 -5.44 -20.56 -10.43
C ALA A 274 -6.11 -21.74 -11.13
N GLU A 275 -7.31 -21.51 -11.68
CA GLU A 275 -8.00 -22.50 -12.50
C GLU A 275 -6.99 -23.07 -13.50
N VAL A 276 -6.72 -24.36 -13.36
CA VAL A 276 -5.97 -25.10 -14.37
C VAL A 276 -6.83 -24.95 -15.62
N PRO A 277 -6.33 -24.30 -16.70
CA PRO A 277 -7.10 -24.21 -17.92
C PRO A 277 -7.41 -25.64 -18.34
N LEU A 278 -8.70 -25.98 -18.39
CA LEU A 278 -9.16 -27.25 -18.93
C LEU A 278 -8.51 -27.39 -20.30
N ASP A 279 -7.67 -28.40 -20.43
CA ASP A 279 -7.02 -28.73 -21.67
C ASP A 279 -8.12 -29.13 -22.68
N LYS A 280 -8.42 -28.20 -23.59
CA LYS A 280 -9.37 -28.41 -24.70
C LYS A 280 -8.87 -29.45 -25.71
N SER A 281 -7.70 -30.05 -25.49
CA SER A 281 -7.20 -31.18 -26.31
C SER A 281 -8.07 -32.43 -26.23
N SER A 282 -8.95 -32.57 -25.24
CA SER A 282 -9.85 -33.72 -25.11
C SER A 282 -11.15 -33.60 -25.93
N GLU A 283 -11.47 -32.44 -26.51
CA GLU A 283 -12.72 -32.22 -27.26
C GLU A 283 -12.57 -32.48 -28.78
N GLN A 284 -11.34 -32.72 -29.28
CA GLN A 284 -11.09 -33.04 -30.70
C GLN A 284 -10.92 -34.55 -30.99
N ALA A 285 -10.96 -35.42 -29.98
CA ALA A 285 -10.76 -36.86 -30.17
C ALA A 285 -12.05 -37.68 -30.33
N ILE A 286 -13.23 -37.04 -30.48
CA ILE A 286 -14.53 -37.73 -30.60
C ILE A 286 -15.19 -37.53 -31.98
N THR A 287 -14.51 -36.86 -32.91
CA THR A 287 -14.98 -36.72 -34.30
C THR A 287 -13.87 -37.06 -35.29
N GLU A 288 -13.43 -38.32 -35.29
CA GLU A 288 -12.92 -39.01 -36.48
C GLU A 288 -13.39 -40.47 -36.46
#